data_AF-A0A3D2NE08-F1
#
_entry.id   AF-A0A3D2NE08-F1
#
_cell.length_a   1.000
_cell.length_b   1.000
_cell.length_c   1.000
_cell.angle_alpha   90.00
_cell.angle_beta   90.00
_cell.angle_gamma   90.00
#
_symmetry.space_group_name_H-M   'P 1'
#
loop_
_entity.id
_entity.type
_entity.pdbx_description
1 polymer ?
#
loop_
_entity_poly.entity_id
_entity_poly.type
_entity_poly.pdbx_seq_one_letter_code
_entity_poly.pdbx_strand_id
1 'polypeptide(L)'
;MTLWTAILVASIVCVALKAVGYLIPPSLFDAPRPARIVDLLTVALLAALVAVQTLGDAQAIVVDARVPAVLVAAGLLALRAPFLVVVVAAAAVAAGLRWLGWGI
;
A
#
# COMPACT_ATOMS: atom_id res chain seq x y z
N MET A 1 28.41 3.68 -6.38
CA MET A 1 27.69 3.18 -5.19
C MET A 1 27.22 1.77 -5.48
N THR A 2 27.67 0.76 -4.72
CA THR A 2 27.18 -0.61 -4.94
C THR A 2 25.83 -0.78 -4.24
N LEU A 3 24.99 -1.71 -4.72
CA LEU A 3 23.70 -2.07 -4.09
C LEU A 3 23.87 -2.33 -2.58
N TRP A 4 24.96 -2.98 -2.20
CA TRP A 4 25.34 -3.25 -0.82
C TRP A 4 25.58 -1.99 0.00
N THR A 5 26.22 -0.97 -0.55
CA THR A 5 26.39 0.32 0.14
C THR A 5 25.03 0.98 0.42
N ALA A 6 24.09 0.95 -0.55
CA ALA A 6 22.77 1.53 -0.37
C ALA A 6 21.95 0.79 0.71
N ILE A 7 22.01 -0.55 0.72
CA ILE A 7 21.33 -1.39 1.73
C ILE A 7 21.87 -1.10 3.13
N LEU A 8 23.19 -1.04 3.29
CA LEU A 8 23.82 -0.74 4.59
C LEU A 8 23.42 0.64 5.09
N VAL A 9 23.46 1.65 4.21
CA VAL A 9 23.04 3.02 4.56
C VAL A 9 21.56 3.05 4.97
N ALA A 10 20.66 2.44 4.19
CA ALA A 10 19.22 2.40 4.51
C ALA A 10 18.95 1.71 5.86
N SER A 11 19.71 0.64 6.16
CA SER A 11 19.59 -0.10 7.43
C SER A 11 20.02 0.77 8.62
N ILE A 12 21.14 1.48 8.49
CA ILE A 12 21.63 2.43 9.50
C ILE A 12 20.61 3.55 9.71
N VAL A 13 20.06 4.12 8.63
CA VAL A 13 19.03 5.17 8.71
C VAL A 13 17.78 4.68 9.44
N CYS A 14 17.31 3.45 9.17
CA CYS A 14 16.16 2.88 9.89
C CYS A 14 16.42 2.77 11.40
N VAL A 15 17.62 2.30 11.80
CA VAL A 15 17.99 2.18 13.21
C VAL A 15 18.14 3.56 13.87
N ALA A 16 18.79 4.51 13.18
CA ALA A 16 18.94 5.87 13.66
C ALA A 16 17.58 6.56 13.87
N LEU A 17 16.66 6.42 12.91
CA LEU A 17 15.28 6.95 13.04
C LEU A 17 14.55 6.33 14.23
N LYS A 18 14.67 5.02 14.44
CA LYS A 18 14.09 4.35 15.61
C LYS A 18 14.69 4.87 16.93
N ALA A 19 16.01 5.07 16.97
CA ALA A 19 16.70 5.61 18.15
C ALA A 19 16.27 7.05 18.45
N VAL A 20 16.15 7.90 17.42
CA VAL A 20 15.64 9.27 17.56
C VAL A 20 14.19 9.27 18.06
N GLY A 21 13.37 8.32 17.62
CA GLY A 21 12.01 8.13 18.13
C GLY A 21 11.94 7.92 19.64
N TYR A 22 12.92 7.25 20.25
CA TYR A 22 12.99 7.10 21.72
C TYR A 22 13.33 8.39 22.46
N LEU A 23 13.98 9.35 21.80
CA LEU A 23 14.32 10.64 22.39
C LEU A 23 13.16 11.63 22.35
N ILE A 24 12.09 11.35 21.60
CA ILE A 24 10.94 12.24 21.45
C ILE A 24 10.07 12.18 22.72
N PRO A 25 9.79 13.32 23.38
CA PRO A 25 8.91 13.38 24.53
C PRO A 25 7.49 12.88 24.20
N PRO A 26 6.87 12.05 25.06
CA PRO A 26 5.51 11.54 24.84
C PRO A 26 4.45 12.65 24.80
N SER A 27 4.71 13.79 25.45
CA SER A 27 3.82 14.96 25.46
C SER A 27 3.56 15.57 24.08
N LEU A 28 4.40 15.27 23.07
CA LEU A 28 4.18 15.70 21.69
C LEU A 28 3.14 14.84 20.95
N PHE A 29 2.90 13.61 21.43
CA PHE A 29 1.94 12.67 20.83
C PHE A 29 0.57 12.68 21.53
N ASP A 30 0.49 13.21 22.75
CA ASP A 30 -0.76 13.29 23.53
C ASP A 30 -1.78 14.29 22.97
N ALA A 31 -1.38 15.17 22.06
CA ALA A 31 -2.30 16.07 21.40
C ALA A 31 -3.23 15.29 20.43
N PRO A 32 -4.52 15.66 20.32
CA PRO A 32 -5.51 14.90 19.56
C PRO A 32 -5.25 14.82 18.04
N ARG A 33 -4.39 15.70 17.50
CA ARG A 33 -4.01 15.71 16.08
C ARG A 33 -2.90 14.67 15.77
N PRO A 34 -1.72 14.69 16.43
CA PRO A 34 -0.68 13.68 16.20
C PRO A 34 -1.17 12.24 16.40
N ALA A 35 -1.94 11.96 17.46
CA ALA A 35 -2.47 10.62 17.72
C ALA A 35 -3.29 10.08 16.54
N ARG A 36 -4.22 10.88 16.00
CA ARG A 36 -5.04 10.50 14.85
C ARG A 36 -4.21 10.25 13.59
N ILE A 37 -3.13 11.00 13.38
CA ILE A 37 -2.24 10.79 12.23
C ILE A 37 -1.55 9.45 12.35
N VAL A 38 -1.00 9.13 13.53
CA VAL A 38 -0.31 7.85 13.77
C VAL A 38 -1.26 6.67 13.58
N ASP A 39 -2.50 6.77 14.08
CA ASP A 39 -3.52 5.73 13.92
C ASP A 39 -3.88 5.45 12.45
N LEU A 40 -3.93 6.50 11.62
CA LEU A 40 -4.29 6.39 10.20
C LEU A 40 -3.07 6.16 9.30
N LEU A 41 -1.85 6.33 9.80
CA LEU A 41 -0.63 6.28 9.00
C LEU A 41 -0.47 4.93 8.31
N THR A 42 -0.63 3.83 9.04
CA THR A 42 -0.46 2.49 8.49
C THR A 42 -1.49 2.22 7.38
N VAL A 43 -2.74 2.58 7.62
CA VAL A 43 -3.82 2.43 6.63
C VAL A 43 -3.55 3.30 5.39
N ALA A 44 -3.11 4.54 5.59
CA ALA A 44 -2.79 5.46 4.50
C ALA A 44 -1.60 4.96 3.66
N LEU A 45 -0.53 4.45 4.30
CA LEU A 45 0.64 3.91 3.61
C LEU A 45 0.30 2.64 2.82
N LEU A 46 -0.49 1.73 3.40
CA LEU A 46 -0.95 0.53 2.70
C LEU A 46 -1.90 0.88 1.55
N ALA A 47 -2.81 1.83 1.73
CA ALA A 47 -3.69 2.32 0.68
C ALA A 47 -2.90 2.98 -0.46
N ALA A 48 -1.89 3.79 -0.13
CA ALA A 48 -1.00 4.40 -1.09
C ALA A 48 -0.19 3.35 -1.86
N LEU A 49 0.32 2.31 -1.18
CA LEU A 49 0.98 1.19 -1.84
C LEU A 49 0.05 0.51 -2.84
N VAL A 50 -1.18 0.19 -2.44
CA VAL A 50 -2.17 -0.39 -3.36
C VAL A 50 -2.43 0.55 -4.53
N ALA A 51 -2.61 1.86 -4.31
CA ALA A 51 -2.84 2.83 -5.37
C ALA A 51 -1.66 2.89 -6.37
N VAL A 52 -0.42 2.96 -5.87
CA VAL A 52 0.79 3.00 -6.72
C VAL A 52 0.97 1.69 -7.48
N GLN A 53 0.76 0.54 -6.84
CA GLN A 53 0.92 -0.78 -7.48
C GLN A 53 -0.22 -1.13 -8.45
N THR A 54 -1.32 -0.38 -8.43
CA THR A 54 -2.49 -0.62 -9.30
C THR A 54 -2.51 0.32 -10.51
N LEU A 55 -2.05 1.56 -10.35
CA LEU A 55 -2.00 2.57 -11.43
C LEU A 55 -0.60 2.72 -12.05
N GLY A 56 0.46 2.38 -11.32
CA GLY A 56 1.83 2.57 -11.75
C GLY A 56 2.43 1.31 -12.37
N ASP A 57 3.02 1.47 -13.55
CA ASP A 57 4.02 0.53 -14.06
C ASP A 57 5.32 1.29 -14.39
N ALA A 58 6.35 1.05 -13.58
CA ALA A 58 7.60 1.81 -13.55
C ALA A 58 7.40 3.35 -13.44
N GLN A 59 7.41 4.06 -14.57
CA GLN A 59 7.24 5.52 -14.68
C GLN A 59 5.98 5.93 -15.45
N ALA A 60 5.22 4.96 -15.97
CA ALA A 60 4.00 5.21 -16.72
C ALA A 60 2.78 4.98 -15.84
N ILE A 61 1.78 5.86 -15.96
CA ILE A 61 0.45 5.61 -15.44
C ILE A 61 -0.27 4.74 -16.47
N VAL A 62 -0.50 3.48 -16.14
CA VAL A 62 -1.18 2.53 -17.01
C VAL A 62 -2.47 2.11 -16.33
N VAL A 63 -3.59 2.25 -17.04
CA VAL A 63 -4.87 1.70 -16.60
C VAL A 63 -4.88 0.22 -16.99
N ASP A 64 -4.22 -0.61 -16.17
CA ASP A 64 -4.15 -2.07 -16.34
C ASP A 64 -5.41 -2.76 -15.74
N ALA A 65 -5.59 -4.06 -16.01
CA ALA A 65 -6.62 -4.92 -15.44
C ALA A 65 -6.71 -4.91 -13.90
N ARG A 66 -5.68 -4.36 -13.23
CA ARG A 66 -5.60 -4.18 -11.78
C ARG A 66 -6.65 -3.20 -11.26
N VAL A 67 -6.94 -2.12 -12.00
CA VAL A 67 -7.90 -1.08 -11.59
C VAL A 67 -9.32 -1.65 -11.45
N PRO A 68 -9.92 -2.28 -12.47
CA PRO A 68 -11.26 -2.87 -12.34
C PRO A 68 -11.30 -4.01 -11.31
N ALA A 69 -10.24 -4.81 -11.16
CA ALA A 69 -10.16 -5.85 -10.14
C ALA A 69 -10.25 -5.27 -8.71
N VAL A 70 -9.56 -4.15 -8.45
CA VAL A 70 -9.62 -3.44 -7.15
C VAL A 70 -11.00 -2.82 -6.91
N LEU A 71 -11.64 -2.27 -7.95
CA LEU A 71 -13.00 -1.74 -7.85
C LEU A 71 -14.02 -2.83 -7.48
N VAL A 72 -13.90 -4.01 -8.09
CA VAL A 72 -14.74 -5.18 -7.74
C VAL A 72 -14.49 -5.63 -6.30
N ALA A 73 -13.21 -5.70 -5.89
CA ALA A 73 -12.87 -6.05 -4.52
C ALA A 73 -13.47 -5.05 -3.51
N ALA A 74 -13.36 -3.75 -3.78
CA ALA A 74 -13.93 -2.69 -2.95
C ALA A 74 -15.46 -2.80 -2.84
N GLY A 75 -16.15 -3.06 -3.97
CA GLY A 75 -17.59 -3.26 -4.00
C GLY A 75 -18.05 -4.48 -3.18
N LEU A 76 -17.38 -5.62 -3.36
CA LEU A 76 -17.70 -6.84 -2.59
C LEU A 76 -17.44 -6.68 -1.10
N LEU A 77 -16.36 -5.98 -0.73
CA LEU A 77 -16.05 -5.67 0.66
C LEU A 77 -17.08 -4.71 1.28
N ALA A 78 -17.57 -3.72 0.52
CA ALA A 78 -18.65 -2.84 0.96
C ALA A 78 -19.97 -3.60 1.21
N LEU A 79 -20.21 -4.65 0.43
CA LEU A 79 -21.33 -5.59 0.64
C LEU A 79 -21.09 -6.59 1.79
N ARG A 80 -19.97 -6.48 2.52
CA ARG A 80 -19.57 -7.38 3.60
C ARG A 80 -19.43 -8.85 3.17
N ALA A 81 -19.03 -9.09 1.92
CA ALA A 81 -18.72 -10.43 1.44
C ALA A 81 -17.54 -11.04 2.22
N PRO A 82 -17.48 -12.38 2.39
CA PRO A 82 -16.35 -13.03 3.05
C PRO A 82 -15.06 -12.77 2.27
N PHE A 83 -13.96 -12.50 2.99
CA PHE A 83 -12.68 -12.08 2.41
C PHE A 83 -12.18 -13.00 1.29
N LEU A 84 -12.34 -14.32 1.45
CA LEU A 84 -11.95 -15.29 0.43
C LEU A 84 -12.70 -15.07 -0.89
N VAL A 85 -14.00 -14.77 -0.82
CA VAL A 85 -14.83 -14.51 -2.02
C VAL A 85 -14.39 -13.21 -2.69
N VAL A 86 -14.06 -12.17 -1.92
CA VAL A 86 -13.53 -10.90 -2.44
C VAL A 86 -12.24 -11.14 -3.23
N VAL A 87 -11.29 -11.87 -2.65
CA VAL A 87 -9.98 -12.15 -3.27
C VAL A 87 -10.14 -12.99 -4.53
N VAL A 88 -10.93 -14.07 -4.47
CA VAL A 88 -11.14 -14.96 -5.62
C VAL A 88 -11.84 -14.23 -6.77
N ALA A 89 -12.86 -13.41 -6.46
CA ALA A 89 -13.57 -12.64 -7.49
C ALA A 89 -12.66 -11.59 -8.14
N ALA A 90 -11.89 -10.84 -7.35
CA ALA A 90 -10.93 -9.86 -7.89
C ALA A 90 -9.86 -10.53 -8.76
N ALA A 91 -9.33 -11.68 -8.32
CA ALA A 91 -8.38 -12.46 -9.10
C ALA A 91 -8.99 -12.98 -10.41
N ALA A 92 -10.23 -13.48 -10.38
CA ALA A 92 -10.95 -13.93 -11.57
C ALA A 92 -11.19 -12.79 -12.56
N VAL A 93 -11.54 -11.59 -12.09
CA VAL A 93 -11.70 -10.39 -12.93
C VAL A 93 -10.38 -10.00 -13.57
N ALA A 94 -9.29 -9.93 -12.80
CA ALA A 94 -7.97 -9.62 -13.34
C ALA A 94 -7.50 -10.65 -14.36
N ALA A 95 -7.69 -11.95 -14.08
CA ALA A 95 -7.32 -13.04 -14.98
C ALA A 95 -8.15 -13.02 -16.27
N GLY A 96 -9.47 -12.82 -16.16
CA GLY A 96 -10.37 -12.74 -17.30
C GLY A 96 -10.04 -11.57 -18.22
N LEU A 97 -9.81 -10.37 -17.65
CA LEU A 97 -9.41 -9.18 -18.42
C LEU A 97 -8.07 -9.39 -19.14
N ARG A 98 -7.10 -9.99 -18.46
CA ARG A 98 -5.80 -10.29 -19.06
C ARG A 98 -5.92 -11.35 -20.17
N TRP A 99 -6.82 -12.32 -20.03
CA TRP A 99 -7.13 -13.31 -21.07
C TRP A 99 -7.81 -12.69 -22.30
N LEU A 100 -8.63 -11.65 -22.10
CA LEU A 100 -9.26 -10.86 -23.16
C LEU A 100 -8.29 -9.88 -23.87
N GLY A 101 -7.00 -9.89 -23.52
CA GLY A 101 -5.98 -9.00 -24.08
C GLY A 101 -6.02 -7.57 -23.51
N TRP A 102 -6.78 -7.34 -22.45
CA TRP A 102 -6.76 -6.08 -21.69
C TRP A 102 -5.77 -6.19 -20.54
N GLY A 103 -4.56 -5.68 -20.78
CA GLY A 103 -3.47 -5.63 -19.82
C GLY A 103 -2.14 -6.05 -20.43
N ILE A 104 -1.06 -5.55 -19.83
CA ILE A 104 0.32 -5.98 -20.11
C ILE A 104 0.66 -7.31 -19.43
#